data_AF-A0A1G3GYL5-F1
#
_entry.id   AF-A0A1G3GYL5-F1
#
_cell.length_a   1.000
_cell.length_b   1.000
_cell.length_c   1.000
_cell.angle_alpha   90.00
_cell.angle_beta   90.00
_cell.angle_gamma   90.00
#
_symmetry.space_group_name_H-M   'P 1'
#
loop_
_entity.id
_entity.type
_entity.pdbx_description
1 polymer ?
#
loop_
_entity_poly.entity_id
_entity_poly.type
_entity_poly.pdbx_seq_one_letter_code
_entity_poly.pdbx_strand_id
1 'polypeptide(L)'
;MPPIREQAVERIRRDHEYMIGLAQRIKDACTQGNDIDNCNGCRPDQRQVCHGNIEHLIRAFIEATQKHHLIESLLMEESVPRPHRTAHRQAHVELTGRMKAIRVAFSADGNCMKAIEGIDDVLGTMQAHFEEYDQQLESYLLAPA
;
A
#
# COMPACT_ATOMS: atom_id res chain seq x y z
N MET A 1 17.44 -0.26 25.89
CA MET A 1 16.77 0.46 24.79
C MET A 1 17.39 -0.03 23.50
N PRO A 2 16.60 -0.47 22.51
CA PRO A 2 17.16 -0.88 21.23
C PRO A 2 17.85 0.32 20.55
N PRO A 3 18.97 0.11 19.84
CA PRO A 3 19.57 1.11 18.96
C PRO A 3 18.54 1.76 18.04
N ILE A 4 18.74 3.05 17.72
CA ILE A 4 17.84 3.83 16.85
C ILE A 4 17.54 3.12 15.52
N ARG A 5 18.52 2.38 14.98
CA ARG A 5 18.40 1.62 13.73
C ARG A 5 17.49 0.39 13.85
N GLU A 6 17.54 -0.34 14.97
CA GLU A 6 16.63 -1.46 15.24
C GLU A 6 15.18 -0.97 15.40
N GLN A 7 14.99 0.18 16.05
CA GLN A 7 13.67 0.81 16.17
C GLN A 7 13.11 1.25 14.81
N ALA A 8 13.97 1.68 13.89
CA ALA A 8 13.58 2.05 12.53
C ALA A 8 13.12 0.82 11.72
N VAL A 9 13.86 -0.28 11.77
CA VAL A 9 13.47 -1.55 11.11
C VAL A 9 12.16 -2.09 11.69
N GLU A 10 12.03 -2.08 13.00
CA GLU A 10 10.81 -2.53 13.67
C GLU A 10 9.59 -1.64 13.30
N ARG A 11 9.81 -0.34 13.05
CA ARG A 11 8.78 0.54 12.52
C ARG A 11 8.40 0.18 11.08
N ILE A 12 9.38 -0.05 10.20
CA ILE A 12 9.16 -0.46 8.80
C ILE A 12 8.24 -1.70 8.76
N ARG A 13 8.59 -2.73 9.53
CA ARG A 13 7.80 -3.98 9.59
C ARG A 13 6.36 -3.76 10.06
N ARG A 14 6.16 -2.96 11.11
CA ARG A 14 4.79 -2.63 11.56
C ARG A 14 4.00 -1.84 10.54
N ASP A 15 4.64 -0.92 9.83
CA ASP A 15 3.99 -0.15 8.76
C ASP A 15 3.58 -1.12 7.62
N HIS A 16 4.43 -2.08 7.25
CA HIS A 16 4.09 -3.14 6.27
C HIS A 16 2.89 -3.97 6.68
N GLU A 17 2.89 -4.49 7.92
CA GLU A 17 1.77 -5.26 8.46
C GLU A 17 0.46 -4.47 8.44
N TYR A 18 0.53 -3.18 8.82
CA TYR A 18 -0.63 -2.29 8.79
C TYR A 18 -1.16 -2.07 7.36
N MET A 19 -0.27 -1.82 6.40
CA MET A 19 -0.65 -1.64 4.99
C MET A 19 -1.26 -2.90 4.38
N ILE A 20 -0.66 -4.07 4.64
CA ILE A 20 -1.22 -5.37 4.23
C ILE A 20 -2.61 -5.57 4.84
N GLY A 21 -2.76 -5.27 6.14
CA GLY A 21 -4.05 -5.37 6.83
C GLY A 21 -5.11 -4.46 6.24
N LEU A 22 -4.76 -3.24 5.82
CA LEU A 22 -5.67 -2.34 5.11
C LEU A 22 -6.07 -2.89 3.74
N ALA A 23 -5.11 -3.38 2.95
CA ALA A 23 -5.39 -3.96 1.64
C ALA A 23 -6.33 -5.17 1.75
N GLN A 24 -6.08 -6.06 2.72
CA GLN A 24 -6.95 -7.22 2.96
C GLN A 24 -8.36 -6.80 3.37
N ARG A 25 -8.50 -5.79 4.25
CA ARG A 25 -9.82 -5.26 4.63
C ARG A 25 -10.57 -4.63 3.46
N ILE A 26 -9.87 -4.01 2.50
CA ILE A 26 -10.50 -3.50 1.27
C ILE A 26 -11.02 -4.68 0.44
N LYS A 27 -10.21 -5.72 0.23
CA LYS A 27 -10.59 -6.92 -0.50
C LYS A 27 -11.81 -7.62 0.10
N ASP A 28 -11.84 -7.71 1.43
CA ASP A 28 -12.93 -8.36 2.16
C ASP A 28 -14.18 -7.46 2.33
N ALA A 29 -14.12 -6.19 1.89
CA ALA A 29 -15.24 -5.26 2.05
C ALA A 29 -16.46 -5.64 1.18
N CYS A 30 -16.25 -6.38 0.08
CA CYS A 30 -17.32 -6.90 -0.75
C CYS A 30 -17.67 -8.35 -0.36
N THR A 31 -18.80 -8.55 0.29
CA THR A 31 -19.28 -9.89 0.68
C THR A 31 -19.99 -10.64 -0.45
N GLN A 32 -20.21 -9.98 -1.60
CA GLN A 32 -20.77 -10.59 -2.81
C GLN A 32 -19.68 -11.24 -3.69
N GLY A 33 -18.39 -11.02 -3.38
CA GLY A 33 -17.25 -11.73 -4.00
C GLY A 33 -17.23 -11.68 -5.54
N ASN A 34 -16.80 -12.80 -6.14
CA ASN A 34 -16.71 -13.02 -7.59
C ASN A 34 -18.06 -13.25 -8.28
N ASP A 35 -19.19 -13.19 -7.55
CA ASP A 35 -20.50 -13.49 -8.12
C ASP A 35 -21.09 -12.30 -8.90
N ILE A 36 -20.48 -11.11 -8.81
CA ILE A 36 -20.90 -9.91 -9.54
C ILE A 36 -19.71 -9.14 -10.13
N ASP A 37 -19.74 -8.88 -11.44
CA ASP A 37 -18.73 -8.05 -12.13
C ASP A 37 -18.92 -6.53 -11.88
N ASN A 38 -20.05 -6.16 -11.30
CA ASN A 38 -20.40 -4.76 -11.05
C ASN A 38 -21.35 -4.61 -9.87
N CYS A 39 -21.30 -3.43 -9.26
CA CYS A 39 -22.14 -3.11 -8.12
C CYS A 39 -23.63 -2.95 -8.47
N ASN A 40 -24.06 -2.94 -9.74
CA ASN A 40 -25.46 -2.67 -10.10
C ASN A 40 -26.43 -3.78 -9.70
N GLY A 41 -25.93 -4.99 -9.39
CA GLY A 41 -26.72 -6.05 -8.78
C GLY A 41 -27.08 -5.81 -7.31
N CYS A 42 -26.40 -4.89 -6.62
CA CYS A 42 -26.63 -4.59 -5.21
C CYS A 42 -27.78 -3.58 -5.02
N ARG A 43 -28.46 -3.66 -3.87
CA ARG A 43 -29.49 -2.68 -3.49
C ARG A 43 -28.89 -1.26 -3.41
N PRO A 44 -29.62 -0.20 -3.84
CA PRO A 44 -29.10 1.17 -3.85
C PRO A 44 -28.47 1.63 -2.53
N ASP A 45 -29.16 1.42 -1.40
CA ASP A 45 -28.66 1.82 -0.08
C ASP A 45 -27.38 1.08 0.32
N GLN A 46 -27.29 -0.20 -0.03
CA GLN A 46 -26.10 -1.01 0.18
C GLN A 46 -24.92 -0.50 -0.66
N ARG A 47 -25.16 -0.12 -1.93
CA ARG A 47 -24.12 0.45 -2.80
C ARG A 47 -23.54 1.73 -2.22
N GLN A 48 -24.39 2.62 -1.71
CA GLN A 48 -23.94 3.89 -1.13
C GLN A 48 -23.07 3.66 0.11
N VAL A 49 -23.48 2.76 1.01
CA VAL A 49 -22.70 2.41 2.21
C VAL A 49 -21.38 1.74 1.84
N CYS A 50 -21.41 0.77 0.92
CA CYS A 50 -20.20 0.09 0.42
C CYS A 50 -19.22 1.09 -0.20
N HIS A 51 -19.71 1.99 -1.05
CA HIS A 51 -18.87 3.02 -1.69
C HIS A 51 -18.14 3.87 -0.65
N GLY A 52 -18.86 4.44 0.33
CA GLY A 52 -18.25 5.27 1.36
C GLY A 52 -17.21 4.53 2.20
N ASN A 53 -17.49 3.27 2.56
CA ASN A 53 -16.55 2.45 3.33
C ASN A 53 -15.28 2.13 2.52
N ILE A 54 -15.43 1.72 1.26
CA ILE A 54 -14.31 1.37 0.39
C ILE A 54 -13.48 2.61 0.05
N GLU A 55 -14.13 3.74 -0.22
CA GLU A 55 -13.44 5.02 -0.44
C GLU A 55 -12.58 5.42 0.77
N HIS A 56 -13.14 5.31 1.97
CA HIS A 56 -12.43 5.61 3.21
C HIS A 56 -11.22 4.68 3.40
N LEU A 57 -11.39 3.38 3.18
CA LEU A 57 -10.31 2.40 3.33
C LEU A 57 -9.20 2.60 2.28
N ILE A 58 -9.55 2.83 1.01
CA ILE A 58 -8.59 3.12 -0.06
C ILE A 58 -7.81 4.39 0.29
N ARG A 59 -8.48 5.44 0.77
CA ARG A 59 -7.80 6.66 1.19
C ARG A 59 -6.81 6.39 2.33
N ALA A 60 -7.23 5.65 3.35
CA ALA A 60 -6.37 5.29 4.48
C ALA A 60 -5.14 4.48 4.03
N PHE A 61 -5.33 3.52 3.13
CA PHE A 61 -4.26 2.72 2.54
C PHE A 61 -3.25 3.61 1.81
N ILE A 62 -3.71 4.46 0.89
CA ILE A 62 -2.84 5.37 0.13
C ILE A 62 -2.08 6.32 1.07
N GLU A 63 -2.73 6.89 2.08
CA GLU A 63 -2.08 7.78 3.03
C GLU A 63 -1.02 7.07 3.87
N ALA A 64 -1.29 5.83 4.31
CA ALA A 64 -0.32 5.02 5.05
C ALA A 64 0.91 4.71 4.19
N THR A 65 0.71 4.25 2.96
CA THR A 65 1.78 3.92 2.02
C THR A 65 2.64 5.13 1.66
N GLN A 66 2.03 6.30 1.42
CA GLN A 66 2.81 7.52 1.15
C GLN A 66 3.65 7.97 2.34
N LYS A 67 3.11 7.88 3.56
CA LYS A 67 3.87 8.22 4.79
C LYS A 67 5.03 7.26 4.98
N HIS A 68 4.80 5.98 4.74
CA HIS A 68 5.82 4.94 4.82
C HIS A 68 6.96 5.19 3.81
N HIS A 69 6.65 5.42 2.53
CA HIS A 69 7.66 5.75 1.51
C HIS A 69 8.54 6.95 1.89
N LEU A 70 7.95 7.96 2.55
CA LEU A 70 8.68 9.13 3.03
C LEU A 70 9.65 8.77 4.16
N ILE A 71 9.21 7.95 5.11
CA ILE A 71 10.04 7.49 6.24
C ILE A 71 11.25 6.73 5.70
N GLU A 72 11.05 5.78 4.80
CA GLU A 72 12.15 5.01 4.21
C GLU A 72 13.11 5.89 3.40
N SER A 73 12.55 6.87 2.66
CA SER A 73 13.38 7.82 1.91
C SER A 73 14.33 8.62 2.80
N LEU A 74 13.93 8.91 4.05
CA LEU A 74 14.77 9.56 5.06
C LEU A 74 15.79 8.57 5.65
N LEU A 75 15.37 7.34 5.94
CA LEU A 75 16.26 6.30 6.49
C LEU A 75 17.37 5.91 5.51
N MET A 76 17.13 6.05 4.20
CA MET A 76 18.11 5.74 3.16
C MET A 76 19.27 6.74 3.06
N GLU A 77 19.20 7.97 3.58
CA GLU A 77 20.11 9.04 3.15
C GLU A 77 21.59 8.87 3.56
N GLU A 78 21.89 8.17 4.66
CA GLU A 78 23.26 8.08 5.19
C GLU A 78 23.95 6.74 4.90
N SER A 79 23.30 5.62 5.23
CA SER A 79 23.95 4.30 5.27
C SER A 79 23.63 3.38 4.08
N VAL A 80 22.83 3.83 3.12
CA VAL A 80 22.33 2.99 2.02
C VAL A 80 23.02 3.32 0.69
N PRO A 81 23.52 2.32 -0.07
CA PRO A 81 24.19 2.56 -1.34
C PRO A 81 23.32 3.33 -2.35
N ARG A 82 23.91 4.32 -3.02
CA ARG A 82 23.21 5.17 -4.00
C ARG A 82 22.40 4.38 -5.05
N PRO A 83 22.91 3.29 -5.66
CA PRO A 83 22.12 2.54 -6.64
C PRO A 83 20.81 2.01 -6.07
N HIS A 84 20.85 1.45 -4.85
CA HIS A 84 19.67 0.95 -4.16
C HIS A 84 18.67 2.09 -3.87
N ARG A 85 19.15 3.22 -3.34
CA ARG A 85 18.27 4.39 -3.07
C ARG A 85 17.55 4.89 -4.31
N THR A 86 18.24 4.95 -5.44
CA THR A 86 17.65 5.40 -6.69
C THR A 86 16.58 4.42 -7.18
N ALA A 87 16.86 3.12 -7.15
CA ALA A 87 15.91 2.10 -7.56
C ALA A 87 14.68 2.05 -6.63
N HIS A 88 14.89 2.07 -5.31
CA HIS A 88 13.84 2.07 -4.30
C HIS A 88 12.92 3.28 -4.42
N ARG A 89 13.48 4.50 -4.56
CA ARG A 89 12.68 5.71 -4.79
C ARG A 89 11.88 5.65 -6.10
N GLN A 90 12.43 5.04 -7.14
CA GLN A 90 11.70 4.85 -8.40
C GLN A 90 10.51 3.90 -8.22
N ALA A 91 10.69 2.80 -7.48
CA ALA A 91 9.62 1.86 -7.15
C ALA A 91 8.51 2.53 -6.30
N HIS A 92 8.87 3.40 -5.35
CA HIS A 92 7.88 4.22 -4.61
C HIS A 92 7.02 5.09 -5.54
N VAL A 93 7.64 5.72 -6.55
CA VAL A 93 6.92 6.56 -7.52
C VAL A 93 5.96 5.71 -8.35
N GLU A 94 6.38 4.51 -8.78
CA GLU A 94 5.53 3.61 -9.53
C GLU A 94 4.31 3.14 -8.72
N LEU A 95 4.52 2.65 -7.50
CA LEU A 95 3.45 2.26 -6.58
C LEU A 95 2.46 3.42 -6.34
N THR A 96 2.99 4.63 -6.13
CA THR A 96 2.18 5.84 -5.97
C THR A 96 1.36 6.14 -7.22
N GLY A 97 1.92 5.92 -8.40
CA GLY A 97 1.23 6.06 -9.68
C GLY A 97 0.05 5.09 -9.81
N ARG A 98 0.25 3.81 -9.49
CA ARG A 98 -0.79 2.77 -9.51
C ARG A 98 -1.93 3.10 -8.55
N MET A 99 -1.60 3.46 -7.30
CA MET A 99 -2.58 3.89 -6.30
C MET A 99 -3.40 5.11 -6.74
N LYS A 100 -2.75 6.10 -7.38
CA LYS A 100 -3.44 7.28 -7.92
C LYS A 100 -4.40 6.89 -9.05
N ALA A 101 -4.01 5.97 -9.93
CA ALA A 101 -4.86 5.50 -11.03
C ALA A 101 -6.14 4.85 -10.51
N ILE A 102 -6.05 4.00 -9.48
CA ILE A 102 -7.22 3.39 -8.81
C ILE A 102 -8.16 4.46 -8.28
N ARG A 103 -7.63 5.44 -7.54
CA ARG A 103 -8.45 6.50 -6.96
C ARG A 103 -9.17 7.33 -8.03
N VAL A 104 -8.49 7.67 -9.12
CA VAL A 104 -9.09 8.43 -10.23
C VAL A 104 -10.19 7.63 -10.91
N ALA A 105 -9.95 6.34 -11.20
CA ALA A 105 -10.95 5.48 -11.82
C ALA A 105 -12.17 5.30 -10.91
N PHE A 106 -11.94 5.02 -9.63
CA PHE A 106 -13.01 4.80 -8.66
C PHE A 106 -13.86 6.04 -8.44
N SER A 107 -13.26 7.24 -8.36
CA SER A 107 -14.02 8.49 -8.28
C SER A 107 -14.86 8.77 -9.53
N ALA A 108 -14.49 8.23 -10.69
CA ALA A 108 -15.21 8.45 -11.95
C ALA A 108 -16.37 7.47 -12.14
N ASP A 109 -16.20 6.19 -11.80
CA ASP A 109 -17.19 5.14 -12.07
C ASP A 109 -17.95 4.63 -10.83
N GLY A 110 -17.45 4.91 -9.62
CA GLY A 110 -18.01 4.43 -8.35
C GLY A 110 -18.03 2.91 -8.20
N ASN A 111 -17.33 2.17 -9.07
CA ASN A 111 -17.36 0.71 -9.10
C ASN A 111 -16.39 0.13 -8.08
N CYS A 112 -16.95 -0.29 -6.95
CA CYS A 112 -16.20 -0.86 -5.84
C CYS A 112 -15.45 -2.15 -6.23
N MET A 113 -15.98 -2.96 -7.15
CA MET A 113 -15.32 -4.21 -7.57
C MET A 113 -14.01 -3.93 -8.29
N LYS A 114 -14.03 -3.02 -9.27
CA LYS A 114 -12.81 -2.60 -9.97
C LYS A 114 -11.78 -1.96 -9.05
N ALA A 115 -12.25 -1.19 -8.07
CA ALA A 115 -11.37 -0.60 -7.06
C ALA A 115 -10.70 -1.68 -6.19
N ILE A 116 -11.44 -2.73 -5.80
CA ILE A 116 -10.91 -3.88 -5.06
C ILE A 116 -9.89 -4.66 -5.89
N GLU A 117 -10.19 -4.95 -7.16
CA GLU A 117 -9.26 -5.63 -8.08
C GLU A 117 -7.95 -4.85 -8.22
N GLY A 118 -8.03 -3.53 -8.44
CA GLY A 118 -6.83 -2.70 -8.52
C GLY A 118 -6.02 -2.69 -7.22
N ILE A 119 -6.67 -2.77 -6.06
CA ILE A 119 -5.98 -2.88 -4.77
C ILE A 119 -5.29 -4.24 -4.61
N ASP A 120 -5.85 -5.31 -5.15
CA ASP A 120 -5.19 -6.63 -5.17
C ASP A 120 -3.92 -6.60 -6.01
N ASP A 121 -3.97 -5.98 -7.20
CA ASP A 121 -2.79 -5.78 -8.06
C ASP A 121 -1.70 -4.93 -7.37
N VAL A 122 -2.11 -3.87 -6.66
CA VAL A 122 -1.19 -3.04 -5.88
C VAL A 122 -0.60 -3.82 -4.72
N LEU A 123 -1.37 -4.65 -4.02
CA LEU A 123 -0.88 -5.50 -2.95
C LEU A 123 0.20 -6.47 -3.47
N GLY A 124 -0.02 -7.12 -4.61
CA GLY A 124 1.00 -7.97 -5.24
C GLY A 124 2.27 -7.20 -5.59
N THR A 125 2.14 -5.97 -6.12
CA THR A 125 3.28 -5.09 -6.42
C THR A 125 4.02 -4.67 -5.15
N MET A 126 3.28 -4.39 -4.07
CA MET A 126 3.83 -3.98 -2.78
C MET A 126 4.57 -5.15 -2.10
N GLN A 127 4.06 -6.38 -2.20
CA GLN A 127 4.77 -7.56 -1.70
C GLN A 127 6.08 -7.79 -2.44
N ALA A 128 6.08 -7.67 -3.77
CA ALA A 128 7.31 -7.74 -4.55
C ALA A 128 8.30 -6.62 -4.18
N HIS A 129 7.80 -5.42 -3.90
CA HIS A 129 8.61 -4.30 -3.41
C HIS A 129 9.28 -4.61 -2.07
N PHE A 130 8.53 -5.21 -1.13
CA PHE A 130 9.05 -5.60 0.18
C PHE A 130 10.20 -6.60 0.06
N GLU A 131 10.06 -7.59 -0.83
CA GLU A 131 11.08 -8.61 -1.08
C GLU A 131 12.32 -8.04 -1.78
N GLU A 132 12.11 -7.22 -2.82
CA GLU A 132 13.20 -6.73 -3.67
C GLU A 132 13.98 -5.58 -3.02
N TYR A 133 13.31 -4.67 -2.33
CA TYR A 133 13.89 -3.42 -1.82
C TYR A 133 13.96 -3.39 -0.30
N ASP A 134 12.84 -3.58 0.41
CA ASP A 134 12.81 -3.29 1.85
C ASP A 134 13.61 -4.27 2.69
N GLN A 135 13.65 -5.55 2.32
CA GLN A 135 14.53 -6.53 2.98
C GLN A 135 16.02 -6.14 2.88
N GLN A 136 16.43 -5.58 1.74
CA GLN A 136 17.79 -5.07 1.58
C GLN A 136 18.00 -3.80 2.39
N LEU A 137 17.02 -2.88 2.41
CA LEU A 137 17.04 -1.69 3.25
C LEU A 137 17.23 -2.05 4.73
N GLU A 138 16.44 -2.99 5.26
CA GLU A 138 16.59 -3.49 6.63
C GLU A 138 18.01 -4.01 6.89
N SER A 139 18.58 -4.76 5.94
CA SER A 139 19.94 -5.29 6.04
C SER A 139 20.99 -4.16 6.11
N TYR A 140 20.85 -3.11 5.29
CA TYR A 140 21.73 -1.94 5.35
C TYR A 140 21.58 -1.16 6.66
N LEU A 141 20.37 -1.06 7.19
CA LEU A 141 20.12 -0.36 8.46
C LEU A 141 20.67 -1.15 9.66
N LEU A 142 20.67 -2.48 9.61
CA LEU A 142 21.22 -3.31 10.69
C LEU A 142 22.73 -3.55 10.57
N ALA A 143 23.32 -3.26 9.41
CA ALA A 143 24.74 -3.41 9.21
C ALA A 143 25.54 -2.50 10.18
N PRO A 144 26.64 -3.01 10.75
CA PRO A 144 27.55 -2.18 11.53
C PRO A 144 28.10 -1.04 10.66
N ALA A 145 28.18 0.16 11.26
CA ALA A 145 28.71 1.36 10.61
C ALA A 145 30.21 1.25 10.31
#